data_AF-A0A963FDX2-F1
#
_entry.id   AF-A0A963FDX2-F1
#
_cell.length_a   1.000
_cell.length_b   1.000
_cell.length_c   1.000
_cell.angle_alpha   90.00
_cell.angle_beta   90.00
_cell.angle_gamma   90.00
#
_symmetry.space_group_name_H-M   'P 1'
#
loop_
_entity.id
_entity.type
_entity.pdbx_description
1 polymer ?
#
loop_
_entity_poly.entity_id
_entity_poly.type
_entity_poly.pdbx_seq_one_letter_code
_entity_poly.pdbx_strand_id
1 'polypeptide(L)'
;DMLVCYQVEQARKLRLMPMPGELKNSARDCVSVSPEKPTSFTLSATGPGGSTSRKITVSPHPDTLAEMAQHARLPVKGERWVYQMRGKWPASPSYKFQISIVRADGAGVSETMTLLEPLSRTAGSRSSGGEQPGFLSWPDIGLEFSPWLGAFRELTGNESWENFATPEIGNWGRWYSRANTSKKEQVNIQAGSFDAWKLEAWSNRSATGGSTMATLEPVRVQYLVWYAPRAKRYVKSIRTMISASGQVLEEDLFELVEYTGTRN
;
A
#
# COMPACT_ATOMS: atom_id res chain seq x y z
N ASP A 1 16.80 15.68 -11.26
CA ASP A 1 16.94 16.86 -12.14
C ASP A 1 17.58 16.51 -13.46
N MET A 2 16.98 16.92 -14.57
CA MET A 2 17.55 16.78 -15.92
C MET A 2 18.01 18.14 -16.42
N LEU A 3 19.05 18.16 -17.25
CA LEU A 3 19.56 19.40 -17.82
C LEU A 3 19.10 19.55 -19.28
N VAL A 4 18.51 20.71 -19.58
CA VAL A 4 18.27 21.16 -20.96
C VAL A 4 19.32 22.21 -21.29
N CYS A 5 20.27 21.83 -22.14
CA CYS A 5 21.34 22.71 -22.58
C CYS A 5 20.97 23.40 -23.89
N TYR A 6 21.39 24.66 -24.04
CA TYR A 6 21.19 25.44 -25.25
C TYR A 6 22.43 26.24 -25.60
N GLN A 7 22.51 26.60 -26.89
CA GLN A 7 23.44 27.56 -27.42
C GLN A 7 22.71 28.40 -28.46
N VAL A 8 22.85 29.72 -28.37
CA VAL A 8 22.20 30.69 -29.25
C VAL A 8 23.18 31.83 -29.55
N GLU A 9 23.17 32.30 -30.79
CA GLU A 9 24.01 33.42 -31.22
C GLU A 9 23.21 34.71 -31.27
N GLN A 10 23.81 35.81 -30.78
CA GLN A 10 23.26 37.18 -30.84
C GLN A 10 21.83 37.37 -30.28
N ALA A 11 21.38 36.52 -29.36
CA ALA A 11 20.10 36.73 -28.69
C ALA A 11 20.20 37.86 -27.65
N ARG A 12 19.20 38.76 -27.65
CA ARG A 12 18.99 39.76 -26.59
C ARG A 12 18.12 39.23 -25.47
N LYS A 13 17.18 38.34 -25.81
CA LYS A 13 16.24 37.73 -24.87
C LYS A 13 16.03 36.26 -25.23
N LEU A 14 16.09 35.40 -24.22
CA LEU A 14 15.77 33.98 -24.34
C LEU A 14 14.65 33.61 -23.37
N ARG A 15 13.74 32.75 -23.82
CA ARG A 15 12.67 32.19 -22.99
C ARG A 15 12.53 30.70 -23.24
N LEU A 16 12.49 29.90 -22.18
CA LEU A 16 12.19 28.49 -22.23
C LEU A 16 10.82 28.26 -21.58
N MET A 17 9.84 27.86 -22.38
CA MET A 17 8.47 27.55 -21.94
C MET A 17 8.26 26.03 -21.84
N PRO A 18 7.38 25.52 -20.96
CA PRO A 18 6.51 26.28 -20.04
C PRO A 18 7.23 26.84 -18.80
N MET A 19 8.29 26.19 -18.33
CA MET A 19 9.17 26.63 -17.23
C MET A 19 10.63 26.51 -17.68
N PRO A 20 11.58 27.31 -17.15
CA PRO A 20 11.43 28.33 -16.10
C PRO A 20 11.00 29.72 -16.61
N GLY A 21 10.79 29.91 -17.92
CA GLY A 21 10.49 31.21 -18.49
C GLY A 21 11.75 31.92 -19.00
N GLU A 22 11.93 33.18 -18.65
CA GLU A 22 13.05 34.00 -19.17
C GLU A 22 14.40 33.52 -18.62
N LEU A 23 15.38 33.37 -19.51
CA LEU A 23 16.70 32.84 -19.17
C LEU A 23 17.71 33.97 -19.01
N LYS A 24 18.56 33.86 -17.98
CA LYS A 24 19.55 34.89 -17.63
C LYS A 24 20.70 34.97 -18.63
N ASN A 25 21.15 33.84 -19.15
CA ASN A 25 22.28 33.77 -20.08
C ASN A 25 21.76 33.67 -21.51
N SER A 26 22.06 34.66 -22.36
CA SER A 26 21.55 34.69 -23.73
C SER A 26 22.41 33.96 -24.76
N ALA A 27 23.55 33.38 -24.37
CA ALA A 27 24.50 32.74 -25.28
C ALA A 27 24.55 31.21 -25.16
N ARG A 28 24.78 30.68 -23.96
CA ARG A 28 24.82 29.23 -23.72
C ARG A 28 24.66 28.90 -22.24
N ASP A 29 23.82 27.94 -21.92
CA ASP A 29 23.65 27.47 -20.54
C ASP A 29 22.96 26.10 -20.51
N CYS A 30 22.95 25.47 -19.34
CA CYS A 30 22.16 24.28 -19.04
C CYS A 30 21.20 24.56 -17.90
N VAL A 31 19.90 24.39 -18.17
CA VAL A 31 18.82 24.67 -17.22
C VAL A 31 18.33 23.38 -16.61
N SER A 32 18.25 23.32 -15.28
CA SER A 32 17.62 22.20 -14.57
C SER A 32 16.10 22.23 -14.80
N VAL A 33 15.56 21.09 -15.26
CA VAL A 33 14.13 20.85 -15.43
C VAL A 33 13.76 19.51 -14.78
N SER A 34 12.59 19.48 -14.16
CA SER A 34 12.04 18.28 -13.51
C SER A 34 10.57 18.08 -13.94
N PRO A 35 10.33 17.70 -15.20
CA PRO A 35 8.99 17.41 -15.68
C PRO A 35 8.43 16.15 -15.00
N GLU A 36 7.14 16.18 -14.63
CA GLU A 36 6.40 15.03 -14.07
C GLU A 36 5.78 14.12 -15.15
N LYS A 37 5.66 14.63 -16.38
CA LYS A 37 5.15 13.94 -17.57
C LYS A 37 5.91 14.40 -18.81
N PRO A 38 5.88 13.65 -19.93
CA PRO A 38 6.53 14.08 -21.17
C PRO A 38 6.16 15.52 -21.52
N THR A 39 7.14 16.41 -21.45
CA THR A 39 6.93 17.86 -21.57
C THR A 39 7.72 18.38 -22.76
N SER A 40 7.00 19.05 -23.65
CA SER A 40 7.56 19.79 -24.77
C SER A 40 8.06 21.15 -24.30
N PHE A 41 9.37 21.34 -24.28
CA PHE A 41 9.99 22.63 -24.01
C PHE A 41 10.24 23.39 -25.30
N THR A 42 9.87 24.67 -25.33
CA THR A 42 10.13 25.56 -26.45
C THR A 42 11.09 26.66 -26.01
N LEU A 43 12.28 26.69 -26.61
CA LEU A 43 13.23 27.78 -26.48
C LEU A 43 12.94 28.81 -27.57
N SER A 44 12.59 30.03 -27.17
CA SER A 44 12.40 31.19 -28.05
C SER A 44 13.52 32.18 -27.84
N ALA A 45 14.13 32.62 -28.94
CA ALA A 45 15.19 33.61 -28.96
C ALA A 45 14.78 34.83 -29.76
N THR A 46 15.05 36.04 -29.25
CA THR A 46 14.80 37.30 -29.93
C THR A 46 16.06 38.15 -29.95
N GLY A 47 16.44 38.67 -31.12
CA GLY A 47 17.62 39.49 -31.34
C GLY A 47 17.43 40.47 -32.51
N PRO A 48 18.52 41.14 -32.95
CA PRO A 48 18.46 42.10 -34.06
C PRO A 48 17.93 41.52 -35.37
N GLY A 49 18.19 40.24 -35.63
CA GLY A 49 17.72 39.51 -36.82
C GLY A 49 16.29 38.97 -36.73
N GLY A 50 15.52 39.31 -35.69
CA GLY A 50 14.16 38.81 -35.48
C GLY A 50 14.08 37.75 -34.38
N SER A 51 13.06 36.89 -34.44
CA SER A 51 12.82 35.83 -33.46
C SER A 51 12.87 34.43 -34.08
N THR A 52 13.42 33.47 -33.36
CA THR A 52 13.48 32.06 -33.74
C THR A 52 13.08 31.16 -32.57
N SER A 53 12.69 29.92 -32.85
CA SER A 53 12.41 28.96 -31.79
C SER A 53 12.86 27.54 -32.13
N ARG A 54 13.14 26.77 -31.07
CA ARG A 54 13.45 25.34 -31.12
C ARG A 54 12.64 24.63 -30.05
N LYS A 55 12.26 23.40 -30.34
CA LYS A 55 11.44 22.57 -29.47
C LYS A 55 12.16 21.26 -29.17
N ILE A 56 12.11 20.83 -27.92
CA ILE A 56 12.60 19.52 -27.46
C ILE A 56 11.54 18.89 -26.56
N THR A 57 11.38 17.57 -26.64
CA THR A 57 10.52 16.83 -25.72
C THR A 57 11.40 16.12 -24.71
N VAL A 58 11.15 16.37 -23.43
CA VAL A 58 11.86 15.76 -22.30
C VAL A 58 10.88 14.89 -21.54
N SER A 59 11.23 13.62 -21.37
CA SER A 59 10.48 12.67 -20.54
C SER A 59 11.11 12.61 -19.14
N PRO A 60 10.31 12.42 -18.07
CA PRO A 60 10.85 12.26 -16.73
C PRO A 60 11.84 11.11 -16.64
N HIS A 61 12.81 11.20 -15.72
CA HIS A 61 13.75 10.10 -15.47
C HIS A 61 12.97 8.87 -14.97
N PRO A 62 13.35 7.63 -15.36
CA PRO A 62 12.68 6.40 -14.90
C PRO A 62 12.53 6.32 -13.37
N ASP A 63 13.56 6.71 -12.62
CA ASP A 63 13.53 6.72 -11.16
C ASP A 63 12.45 7.67 -10.60
N THR A 64 12.29 8.85 -11.21
CA THR A 64 11.23 9.80 -10.83
C THR A 64 9.84 9.22 -11.09
N LEU A 65 9.65 8.55 -12.23
CA LEU A 65 8.38 7.88 -12.53
C LEU A 65 8.09 6.76 -11.52
N ALA A 66 9.11 5.96 -11.17
CA ALA A 66 8.97 4.89 -10.20
C ALA A 66 8.62 5.43 -8.80
N GLU A 67 9.29 6.50 -8.38
CA GLU A 67 9.04 7.18 -7.10
C GLU A 67 7.64 7.81 -7.06
N MET A 68 7.21 8.49 -8.12
CA MET A 68 5.84 9.02 -8.22
C MET A 68 4.79 7.91 -8.18
N ALA A 69 5.03 6.80 -8.91
CA ALA A 69 4.14 5.64 -8.90
C ALA A 69 4.10 4.97 -7.52
N GLN A 70 5.21 4.92 -6.78
CA GLN A 70 5.25 4.44 -5.41
C GLN A 70 4.43 5.35 -4.49
N HIS A 71 4.66 6.66 -4.51
CA HIS A 71 3.88 7.60 -3.70
C HIS A 71 2.38 7.55 -4.01
N ALA A 72 1.99 7.39 -5.27
CA ALA A 72 0.58 7.28 -5.67
C ALA A 72 -0.11 6.01 -5.12
N ARG A 73 0.65 4.95 -4.83
CA ARG A 73 0.14 3.70 -4.24
C ARG A 73 -0.02 3.79 -2.72
N LEU A 74 0.74 4.66 -2.06
CA LEU A 74 0.65 4.83 -0.62
C LEU A 74 -0.70 5.44 -0.21
N PRO A 75 -1.24 5.02 0.95
CA PRO A 75 -2.43 5.65 1.49
C PRO A 75 -2.11 7.08 1.94
N VAL A 76 -3.06 8.00 1.90
CA VAL A 76 -2.83 9.40 2.30
C VAL A 76 -3.76 9.85 3.42
N LYS A 77 -3.37 10.90 4.16
CA LYS A 77 -4.18 11.46 5.24
C LYS A 77 -5.57 11.84 4.72
N GLY A 78 -6.60 11.41 5.43
CA GLY A 78 -8.02 11.63 5.08
C GLY A 78 -8.68 10.44 4.37
N GLU A 79 -7.90 9.48 3.84
CA GLU A 79 -8.46 8.22 3.37
C GLU A 79 -8.96 7.37 4.53
N ARG A 80 -10.07 6.66 4.29
CA ARG A 80 -10.73 5.79 5.27
C ARG A 80 -11.28 4.52 4.64
N TRP A 81 -11.16 3.42 5.38
CA TRP A 81 -11.68 2.10 5.03
C TRP A 81 -12.59 1.62 6.14
N VAL A 82 -13.82 1.25 5.80
CA VAL A 82 -14.76 0.64 6.73
C VAL A 82 -14.87 -0.83 6.40
N TYR A 83 -14.60 -1.69 7.39
CA TYR A 83 -14.69 -3.13 7.27
C TYR A 83 -15.83 -3.68 8.10
N GLN A 84 -16.39 -4.79 7.64
CA GLN A 84 -17.19 -5.70 8.42
C GLN A 84 -16.37 -6.96 8.70
N MET A 85 -16.17 -7.28 9.97
CA MET A 85 -15.68 -8.57 10.44
C MET A 85 -16.86 -9.43 10.87
N ARG A 86 -16.83 -10.72 10.51
CA ARG A 86 -17.75 -11.74 11.02
C ARG A 86 -16.99 -13.02 11.30
N GLY A 87 -17.17 -13.60 12.47
CA GLY A 87 -16.69 -14.94 12.74
C GLY A 87 -17.61 -16.02 12.14
N LYS A 88 -17.09 -17.25 12.06
CA LYS A 88 -17.76 -18.42 11.49
C LYS A 88 -19.02 -18.86 12.22
N TRP A 89 -19.09 -18.67 13.54
CA TRP A 89 -20.19 -19.19 14.36
C TRP A 89 -21.22 -18.09 14.67
N PRO A 90 -22.51 -18.43 14.86
CA PRO A 90 -23.54 -17.42 15.19
C PRO A 90 -23.25 -16.60 16.44
N ALA A 91 -22.54 -17.19 17.41
CA ALA A 91 -22.11 -16.53 18.64
C ALA A 91 -20.76 -15.80 18.50
N SER A 92 -20.08 -15.92 17.35
CA SER A 92 -18.82 -15.23 17.13
C SER A 92 -19.02 -13.72 17.10
N PRO A 93 -18.05 -12.94 17.59
CA PRO A 93 -18.10 -11.49 17.48
C PRO A 93 -18.27 -11.02 16.04
N SER A 94 -19.02 -9.93 15.89
CA SER A 94 -19.21 -9.23 14.62
C SER A 94 -18.88 -7.77 14.89
N TYR A 95 -17.94 -7.24 14.10
CA TYR A 95 -17.47 -5.87 14.28
C TYR A 95 -17.56 -5.10 12.99
N LYS A 96 -17.98 -3.85 13.08
CA LYS A 96 -17.79 -2.86 12.02
C LYS A 96 -16.78 -1.85 12.51
N PHE A 97 -15.73 -1.62 11.75
CA PHE A 97 -14.65 -0.73 12.18
C PHE A 97 -14.12 0.10 11.03
N GLN A 98 -13.62 1.29 11.35
CA GLN A 98 -12.98 2.20 10.42
C GLN A 98 -11.48 2.27 10.68
N ILE A 99 -10.69 2.13 9.62
CA ILE A 99 -9.28 2.48 9.58
C ILE A 99 -9.12 3.88 8.98
N SER A 100 -8.28 4.71 9.59
CA SER A 100 -7.98 6.06 9.11
C SER A 100 -6.49 6.36 9.16
N ILE A 101 -5.97 7.03 8.13
CA ILE A 101 -4.55 7.37 8.05
C ILE A 101 -4.24 8.61 8.88
N VAL A 102 -3.26 8.48 9.76
CA VAL A 102 -2.62 9.60 10.45
C VAL A 102 -1.46 10.13 9.61
N ARG A 103 -0.58 9.23 9.16
CA ARG A 103 0.61 9.52 8.35
C ARG A 103 0.96 8.30 7.49
N ALA A 104 1.48 8.54 6.29
CA ALA A 104 2.13 7.52 5.49
C ALA A 104 3.30 8.14 4.73
N ASP A 105 4.37 7.38 4.59
CA ASP A 105 5.56 7.71 3.81
C ASP A 105 6.24 6.41 3.34
N GLY A 106 7.41 6.52 2.71
CA GLY A 106 8.15 5.34 2.23
C GLY A 106 8.59 4.37 3.33
N ALA A 107 8.61 4.78 4.60
CA ALA A 107 9.00 3.91 5.71
C ALA A 107 7.82 3.10 6.27
N GLY A 108 6.61 3.65 6.23
CA GLY A 108 5.44 2.96 6.77
C GLY A 108 4.19 3.80 6.87
N VAL A 109 3.19 3.25 7.56
CA VAL A 109 1.89 3.85 7.78
C VAL A 109 1.60 3.91 9.27
N SER A 110 1.16 5.06 9.74
CA SER A 110 0.55 5.25 11.06
C SER A 110 -0.94 5.45 10.89
N GLU A 111 -1.72 4.64 11.59
CA GLU A 111 -3.16 4.49 11.40
C GLU A 111 -3.90 4.39 12.73
N THR A 112 -5.18 4.77 12.70
CA THR A 112 -6.11 4.56 13.81
C THR A 112 -7.22 3.60 13.41
N MET A 113 -7.67 2.78 14.35
CA MET A 113 -8.87 1.97 14.23
C MET A 113 -9.95 2.47 15.20
N THR A 114 -11.16 2.68 14.71
CA THR A 114 -12.33 3.01 15.53
C THR A 114 -13.41 1.97 15.31
N LEU A 115 -13.94 1.36 16.38
CA LEU A 115 -15.11 0.49 16.29
C LEU A 115 -16.38 1.34 16.09
N LEU A 116 -17.09 1.06 15.00
CA LEU A 116 -18.39 1.64 14.70
C LEU A 116 -19.52 0.79 15.30
N GLU A 117 -19.37 -0.53 15.26
CA GLU A 117 -20.34 -1.50 15.80
C GLU A 117 -19.58 -2.68 16.45
N PRO A 118 -19.75 -2.95 17.76
CA PRO A 118 -20.40 -2.07 18.73
C PRO A 118 -19.59 -0.75 18.84
N LEU A 119 -20.29 0.36 19.04
CA LEU A 119 -19.64 1.67 19.06
C LEU A 119 -18.64 1.77 20.22
N SER A 120 -17.38 2.04 19.91
CA SER A 120 -16.36 2.43 20.89
C SER A 120 -15.90 3.85 20.61
N ARG A 121 -15.82 4.67 21.66
CA ARG A 121 -15.31 6.05 21.56
C ARG A 121 -13.78 6.12 21.64
N THR A 122 -13.13 5.00 21.95
CA THR A 122 -11.68 4.90 21.98
C THR A 122 -11.19 4.40 20.64
N ALA A 123 -10.32 5.18 20.00
CA ALA A 123 -9.60 4.72 18.82
C ALA A 123 -8.27 4.08 19.25
N GLY A 124 -7.99 2.88 18.74
CA GLY A 124 -6.65 2.33 18.81
C GLY A 124 -5.74 3.01 17.79
N SER A 125 -4.45 3.16 18.08
CA SER A 125 -3.46 3.67 17.13
C SER A 125 -2.28 2.72 17.01
N ARG A 126 -1.73 2.58 15.81
CA ARG A 126 -0.47 1.84 15.60
C ARG A 126 0.30 2.37 14.41
N SER A 127 1.54 1.91 14.28
CA SER A 127 2.37 2.11 13.10
C SER A 127 2.82 0.76 12.54
N SER A 128 2.97 0.68 11.24
CA SER A 128 3.41 -0.52 10.54
C SER A 128 4.34 -0.18 9.40
N GLY A 129 5.42 -0.94 9.26
CA GLY A 129 6.17 -0.98 8.01
C GLY A 129 5.32 -1.59 6.89
N GLY A 130 5.62 -1.23 5.64
CA GLY A 130 4.83 -1.66 4.50
C GLY A 130 5.52 -2.65 3.55
N GLU A 131 6.85 -2.67 3.49
CA GLU A 131 7.57 -3.45 2.48
C GLU A 131 7.76 -4.93 2.85
N GLN A 132 7.91 -5.23 4.13
CA GLN A 132 8.12 -6.60 4.61
C GLN A 132 6.80 -7.18 5.15
N PRO A 133 6.46 -8.42 4.80
CA PRO A 133 5.32 -9.09 5.39
C PRO A 133 5.54 -9.31 6.89
N GLY A 134 4.45 -9.35 7.63
CA GLY A 134 4.43 -9.37 9.09
C GLY A 134 3.01 -9.36 9.61
N PHE A 135 2.88 -9.49 10.92
CA PHE A 135 1.60 -9.42 11.58
C PHE A 135 1.58 -8.26 12.57
N LEU A 136 0.45 -7.58 12.60
CA LEU A 136 0.15 -6.50 13.50
C LEU A 136 -1.01 -6.93 14.39
N SER A 137 -1.12 -6.36 15.58
CA SER A 137 -2.25 -6.62 16.47
C SER A 137 -3.12 -5.38 16.59
N TRP A 138 -4.42 -5.61 16.65
CA TRP A 138 -5.38 -4.68 17.23
C TRP A 138 -5.99 -5.33 18.48
N PRO A 139 -6.33 -4.52 19.51
CA PRO A 139 -7.05 -5.03 20.67
C PRO A 139 -8.38 -5.71 20.30
N ASP A 140 -9.13 -5.12 19.37
CA ASP A 140 -10.51 -5.55 19.11
C ASP A 140 -10.64 -6.65 18.04
N ILE A 141 -9.75 -6.67 17.05
CA ILE A 141 -9.82 -7.63 15.92
C ILE A 141 -8.65 -8.60 15.88
N GLY A 142 -7.77 -8.60 16.90
CA GLY A 142 -6.66 -9.55 17.01
C GLY A 142 -5.56 -9.32 15.97
N LEU A 143 -4.98 -10.41 15.46
CA LEU A 143 -3.88 -10.35 14.50
C LEU A 143 -4.36 -10.02 13.08
N GLU A 144 -3.58 -9.21 12.40
CA GLU A 144 -3.82 -8.77 11.02
C GLU A 144 -2.52 -8.90 10.22
N PHE A 145 -2.62 -9.50 9.03
CA PHE A 145 -1.48 -9.69 8.15
C PHE A 145 -1.25 -8.47 7.25
N SER A 146 -0.07 -7.85 7.35
CA SER A 146 0.48 -6.79 6.50
C SER A 146 -0.50 -5.95 5.66
N PRO A 147 -1.39 -5.17 6.30
CA PRO A 147 -2.50 -4.49 5.62
C PRO A 147 -2.09 -3.61 4.44
N TRP A 148 -0.87 -3.08 4.45
CA TRP A 148 -0.35 -2.15 3.44
C TRP A 148 0.62 -2.78 2.44
N LEU A 149 0.81 -4.10 2.44
CA LEU A 149 1.82 -4.76 1.60
C LEU A 149 1.66 -4.38 0.11
N GLY A 150 0.43 -4.46 -0.42
CA GLY A 150 0.15 -4.12 -1.81
C GLY A 150 0.24 -2.62 -2.16
N ALA A 151 0.36 -1.73 -1.17
CA ALA A 151 0.62 -0.30 -1.39
C ALA A 151 2.13 -0.01 -1.51
N PHE A 152 2.96 -0.73 -0.76
CA PHE A 152 4.41 -0.52 -0.74
C PHE A 152 5.14 -1.29 -1.83
N ARG A 153 4.53 -2.35 -2.33
CA ARG A 153 5.06 -3.10 -3.47
C ARG A 153 3.99 -3.39 -4.49
N GLU A 154 4.42 -3.41 -5.75
CA GLU A 154 3.64 -4.05 -6.80
C GLU A 154 3.66 -5.55 -6.58
N LEU A 155 2.47 -6.15 -6.55
CA LEU A 155 2.31 -7.61 -6.49
C LEU A 155 2.19 -8.14 -7.92
N THR A 156 2.91 -9.20 -8.22
CA THR A 156 3.07 -9.78 -9.56
C THR A 156 2.65 -11.25 -9.64
N GLY A 157 2.38 -11.89 -8.49
CA GLY A 157 1.84 -13.25 -8.40
C GLY A 157 2.90 -14.34 -8.23
N ASN A 158 4.18 -13.97 -8.21
CA ASN A 158 5.31 -14.89 -8.08
C ASN A 158 6.13 -14.64 -6.80
N GLU A 159 5.66 -13.75 -5.93
CA GLU A 159 6.34 -13.44 -4.70
C GLU A 159 6.16 -14.54 -3.65
N SER A 160 7.26 -14.81 -2.94
CA SER A 160 7.29 -15.69 -1.77
C SER A 160 8.15 -15.06 -0.69
N TRP A 161 7.70 -15.19 0.56
CA TRP A 161 8.38 -14.71 1.74
C TRP A 161 8.39 -15.77 2.82
N GLU A 162 9.47 -15.83 3.59
CA GLU A 162 9.64 -16.76 4.69
C GLU A 162 10.30 -16.08 5.89
N ASN A 163 10.16 -16.70 7.06
CA ASN A 163 10.88 -16.33 8.29
C ASN A 163 10.60 -14.91 8.80
N PHE A 164 9.44 -14.32 8.47
CA PHE A 164 8.99 -13.09 9.10
C PHE A 164 8.28 -13.37 10.43
N ALA A 165 8.37 -12.42 11.35
CA ALA A 165 7.88 -12.59 12.71
C ALA A 165 6.34 -12.69 12.78
N THR A 166 5.85 -13.60 13.62
CA THR A 166 4.48 -13.57 14.14
C THR A 166 4.54 -13.23 15.62
N PRO A 167 3.77 -12.25 16.10
CA PRO A 167 3.59 -12.02 17.53
C PRO A 167 3.12 -13.29 18.24
N GLU A 168 3.44 -13.41 19.51
CA GLU A 168 2.93 -14.50 20.34
C GLU A 168 1.39 -14.47 20.38
N ILE A 169 0.78 -15.65 20.38
CA ILE A 169 -0.67 -15.82 20.44
C ILE A 169 -1.00 -16.35 21.83
N GLY A 170 -1.37 -15.45 22.74
CA GLY A 170 -1.44 -15.80 24.16
C GLY A 170 -0.08 -16.29 24.66
N ASN A 171 -0.04 -17.47 25.27
CA ASN A 171 1.20 -18.09 25.75
C ASN A 171 1.90 -18.98 24.69
N TRP A 172 1.39 -18.97 23.46
CA TRP A 172 1.91 -19.82 22.39
C TRP A 172 2.92 -19.04 21.54
N GLY A 173 4.20 -19.40 21.66
CA GLY A 173 5.31 -18.81 20.91
C GLY A 173 5.95 -19.75 19.89
N ARG A 174 7.13 -19.37 19.38
CA ARG A 174 7.95 -20.14 18.41
C ARG A 174 7.25 -20.40 17.08
N TRP A 175 6.57 -19.37 16.60
CA TRP A 175 5.93 -19.38 15.30
C TRP A 175 6.96 -19.16 14.18
N TYR A 176 6.72 -19.81 13.04
CA TYR A 176 7.44 -19.58 11.80
C TYR A 176 6.43 -19.30 10.68
N SER A 177 6.70 -18.26 9.91
CA SER A 177 5.73 -17.77 8.92
C SER A 177 6.26 -17.76 7.51
N ARG A 178 5.32 -17.97 6.59
CA ARG A 178 5.52 -17.80 5.16
C ARG A 178 4.33 -17.13 4.53
N ALA A 179 4.56 -16.48 3.40
CA ALA A 179 3.51 -15.90 2.58
C ALA A 179 3.87 -16.09 1.11
N ASN A 180 2.86 -16.29 0.27
CA ASN A 180 3.01 -16.35 -1.16
C ASN A 180 1.85 -15.63 -1.83
N THR A 181 2.16 -14.87 -2.87
CA THR A 181 1.11 -14.37 -3.77
C THR A 181 0.66 -15.48 -4.68
N SER A 182 -0.62 -15.46 -5.00
CA SER A 182 -1.23 -16.32 -6.00
C SER A 182 -1.68 -15.43 -7.18
N LYS A 183 -2.79 -15.80 -7.81
CA LYS A 183 -3.37 -15.09 -8.95
C LYS A 183 -4.08 -13.80 -8.57
N LYS A 184 -4.28 -12.94 -9.57
CA LYS A 184 -5.22 -11.84 -9.54
C LYS A 184 -6.63 -12.36 -9.85
N GLU A 185 -7.63 -11.92 -9.10
CA GLU A 185 -9.03 -12.25 -9.34
C GLU A 185 -9.96 -11.10 -8.99
N GLN A 186 -11.16 -11.10 -9.58
CA GLN A 186 -12.18 -10.11 -9.29
C GLN A 186 -12.91 -10.48 -8.00
N VAL A 187 -12.99 -9.54 -7.07
CA VAL A 187 -13.68 -9.66 -5.78
C VAL A 187 -14.87 -8.72 -5.76
N ASN A 188 -16.06 -9.27 -5.54
CA ASN A 188 -17.32 -8.52 -5.45
C ASN A 188 -17.79 -8.51 -4.00
N ILE A 189 -17.86 -7.32 -3.41
CA ILE A 189 -18.21 -7.07 -2.01
C ILE A 189 -19.08 -5.82 -1.91
N GLN A 190 -19.51 -5.46 -0.69
CA GLN A 190 -20.38 -4.30 -0.47
C GLN A 190 -19.77 -2.98 -0.95
N ALA A 191 -18.45 -2.79 -0.82
CA ALA A 191 -17.76 -1.61 -1.37
C ALA A 191 -17.65 -1.58 -2.91
N GLY A 192 -18.14 -2.61 -3.61
CA GLY A 192 -18.12 -2.75 -5.06
C GLY A 192 -17.23 -3.88 -5.57
N SER A 193 -16.87 -3.81 -6.85
CA SER A 193 -16.02 -4.78 -7.53
C SER A 193 -14.56 -4.30 -7.60
N PHE A 194 -13.62 -5.20 -7.31
CA PHE A 194 -12.19 -4.91 -7.28
C PHE A 194 -11.38 -6.03 -7.95
N ASP A 195 -10.41 -5.68 -8.80
CA ASP A 195 -9.38 -6.63 -9.21
C ASP A 195 -8.31 -6.69 -8.12
N ALA A 196 -8.18 -7.85 -7.48
CA ALA A 196 -7.35 -8.02 -6.30
C ALA A 196 -6.37 -9.18 -6.46
N TRP A 197 -5.15 -8.99 -5.97
CA TRP A 197 -4.18 -10.06 -5.82
C TRP A 197 -4.52 -10.89 -4.60
N LYS A 198 -4.72 -12.19 -4.79
CA LYS A 198 -4.88 -13.13 -3.70
C LYS A 198 -3.49 -13.51 -3.17
N LEU A 199 -3.34 -13.43 -1.86
CA LEU A 199 -2.14 -13.83 -1.13
C LEU A 199 -2.54 -14.82 -0.05
N GLU A 200 -1.74 -15.85 0.14
CA GLU A 200 -1.85 -16.79 1.24
C GLU A 200 -0.67 -16.60 2.19
N ALA A 201 -0.95 -16.37 3.47
CA ALA A 201 0.05 -16.37 4.52
C ALA A 201 -0.27 -17.43 5.56
N TRP A 202 0.74 -18.11 6.05
CA TRP A 202 0.58 -19.05 7.14
C TRP A 202 1.66 -18.84 8.18
N SER A 203 1.28 -19.02 9.44
CA SER A 203 2.15 -19.08 10.59
C SER A 203 1.93 -20.41 11.27
N ASN A 204 2.99 -21.19 11.48
CA ASN A 204 2.92 -22.52 12.07
C ASN A 204 3.81 -22.61 13.31
N ARG A 205 3.51 -23.56 14.19
CA ARG A 205 4.41 -24.01 15.26
C ARG A 205 4.19 -25.48 15.56
N SER A 206 5.13 -26.08 16.29
CA SER A 206 4.95 -27.44 16.81
C SER A 206 3.96 -27.45 17.98
N ALA A 207 3.15 -28.49 18.07
CA ALA A 207 2.35 -28.78 19.25
C ALA A 207 3.28 -29.03 20.46
N THR A 208 2.83 -28.61 21.63
CA THR A 208 3.57 -28.65 22.90
C THR A 208 2.76 -29.29 24.02
N GLY A 209 1.44 -29.38 23.88
CA GLY A 209 0.55 -30.04 24.83
C GLY A 209 0.38 -31.54 24.57
N GLY A 210 -0.16 -32.25 25.57
CA GLY A 210 -0.62 -33.63 25.42
C GLY A 210 -1.95 -33.73 24.65
N SER A 211 -2.44 -34.96 24.44
CA SER A 211 -3.67 -35.23 23.66
C SER A 211 -4.90 -34.43 24.13
N THR A 212 -5.04 -34.21 25.43
CA THR A 212 -6.16 -33.42 26.01
C THR A 212 -6.09 -31.94 25.64
N MET A 213 -4.89 -31.37 25.43
CA MET A 213 -4.70 -29.98 25.03
C MET A 213 -4.77 -29.79 23.52
N ALA A 214 -4.63 -30.86 22.74
CA ALA A 214 -4.49 -30.78 21.29
C ALA A 214 -5.69 -30.13 20.60
N THR A 215 -6.88 -30.22 21.20
CA THR A 215 -8.11 -29.61 20.66
C THR A 215 -8.16 -28.09 20.83
N LEU A 216 -7.46 -27.53 21.83
CA LEU A 216 -7.47 -26.09 22.16
C LEU A 216 -6.17 -25.39 21.78
N GLU A 217 -5.09 -26.14 21.59
CA GLU A 217 -3.77 -25.62 21.30
C GLU A 217 -3.65 -25.14 19.84
N PRO A 218 -3.52 -23.83 19.55
CA PRO A 218 -3.34 -23.36 18.18
C PRO A 218 -1.94 -23.71 17.69
N VAL A 219 -1.85 -24.30 16.50
CA VAL A 219 -0.58 -24.65 15.84
C VAL A 219 -0.43 -24.04 14.45
N ARG A 220 -1.54 -23.53 13.88
CA ARG A 220 -1.53 -22.85 12.59
C ARG A 220 -2.48 -21.67 12.60
N VAL A 221 -2.02 -20.55 12.05
CA VAL A 221 -2.87 -19.44 11.62
C VAL A 221 -2.68 -19.26 10.12
N GLN A 222 -3.77 -19.33 9.37
CA GLN A 222 -3.80 -19.16 7.92
C GLN A 222 -4.54 -17.86 7.60
N TYR A 223 -4.02 -17.10 6.65
CA TYR A 223 -4.67 -15.94 6.07
C TYR A 223 -4.80 -16.12 4.57
N LEU A 224 -5.99 -15.86 4.06
CA LEU A 224 -6.20 -15.53 2.66
C LEU A 224 -6.50 -14.03 2.60
N VAL A 225 -5.77 -13.28 1.77
CA VAL A 225 -5.86 -11.82 1.72
C VAL A 225 -5.95 -11.37 0.27
N TRP A 226 -6.88 -10.45 -0.02
CA TRP A 226 -7.10 -9.93 -1.37
C TRP A 226 -6.74 -8.45 -1.44
N TYR A 227 -5.54 -8.13 -1.92
CA TYR A 227 -5.06 -6.75 -2.06
C TYR A 227 -5.55 -6.12 -3.36
N ALA A 228 -6.30 -5.02 -3.28
CA ALA A 228 -6.72 -4.27 -4.45
C ALA A 228 -5.93 -2.96 -4.57
N PRO A 229 -5.18 -2.73 -5.66
CA PRO A 229 -4.43 -1.48 -5.86
C PRO A 229 -5.31 -0.23 -5.73
N ARG A 230 -6.54 -0.27 -6.25
CA ARG A 230 -7.49 0.84 -6.16
C ARG A 230 -7.87 1.21 -4.72
N ALA A 231 -7.91 0.22 -3.83
CA ALA A 231 -8.18 0.43 -2.41
C ALA A 231 -6.91 0.67 -1.61
N LYS A 232 -5.71 0.46 -2.17
CA LYS A 232 -4.40 0.56 -1.50
C LYS A 232 -4.23 -0.36 -0.26
N ARG A 233 -5.22 -1.22 0.01
CA ARG A 233 -5.32 -2.14 1.14
C ARG A 233 -6.04 -3.41 0.67
N TYR A 234 -6.12 -4.43 1.51
CA TYR A 234 -6.97 -5.59 1.20
C TYR A 234 -8.45 -5.22 1.20
N VAL A 235 -9.21 -5.80 0.28
CA VAL A 235 -10.67 -5.63 0.20
C VAL A 235 -11.42 -6.78 0.87
N LYS A 236 -10.73 -7.91 1.03
CA LYS A 236 -11.20 -9.10 1.72
C LYS A 236 -10.03 -9.77 2.44
N SER A 237 -10.29 -10.32 3.61
CA SER A 237 -9.37 -11.23 4.29
C SER A 237 -10.14 -12.33 5.01
N ILE A 238 -9.61 -13.54 5.02
CA ILE A 238 -10.08 -14.65 5.84
C ILE A 238 -8.93 -15.07 6.73
N ARG A 239 -9.14 -15.06 8.04
CA ARG A 239 -8.21 -15.62 9.04
C ARG A 239 -8.78 -16.92 9.55
N THR A 240 -7.99 -17.99 9.58
CA THR A 240 -8.38 -19.28 10.14
C THR A 240 -7.32 -19.74 11.15
N MET A 241 -7.74 -20.03 12.38
CA MET A 241 -6.89 -20.60 13.42
C MET A 241 -7.21 -22.09 13.59
N ILE A 242 -6.18 -22.93 13.57
CA ILE A 242 -6.31 -24.39 13.59
C ILE A 242 -5.54 -24.95 14.78
N SER A 243 -6.19 -25.86 15.51
CA SER A 243 -5.63 -26.54 16.67
C SER A 243 -4.67 -27.68 16.29
N ALA A 244 -3.90 -28.19 17.26
CA ALA A 244 -3.01 -29.34 17.07
C ALA A 244 -3.75 -30.61 16.63
N SER A 245 -5.02 -30.77 17.00
CA SER A 245 -5.89 -31.86 16.54
C SER A 245 -6.49 -31.60 15.15
N GLY A 246 -6.16 -30.49 14.49
CA GLY A 246 -6.69 -30.11 13.17
C GLY A 246 -8.08 -29.46 13.20
N GLN A 247 -8.62 -29.10 14.36
CA GLN A 247 -9.92 -28.42 14.45
C GLN A 247 -9.78 -26.93 14.15
N VAL A 248 -10.76 -26.36 13.46
CA VAL A 248 -10.87 -24.90 13.30
C VAL A 248 -11.33 -24.31 14.62
N LEU A 249 -10.46 -23.55 15.28
CA LEU A 249 -10.72 -22.84 16.52
C LEU A 249 -11.49 -21.54 16.25
N GLU A 250 -11.04 -20.82 15.24
CA GLU A 250 -11.54 -19.49 14.87
C GLU A 250 -11.48 -19.36 13.35
N GLU A 251 -12.47 -18.70 12.77
CA GLU A 251 -12.43 -18.28 11.38
C GLU A 251 -13.16 -16.96 11.26
N ASP A 252 -12.45 -15.93 10.81
CA ASP A 252 -12.98 -14.58 10.66
C ASP A 252 -12.90 -14.13 9.21
N LEU A 253 -14.01 -13.58 8.72
CA LEU A 253 -14.13 -12.94 7.43
C LEU A 253 -14.16 -11.42 7.61
N PHE A 254 -13.20 -10.73 6.99
CA PHE A 254 -13.14 -9.28 6.88
C PHE A 254 -13.50 -8.89 5.45
N GLU A 255 -14.51 -8.04 5.28
CA GLU A 255 -14.90 -7.50 3.98
C GLU A 255 -15.01 -5.98 4.03
N LEU A 256 -14.45 -5.32 3.01
CA LEU A 256 -14.54 -3.88 2.86
C LEU A 256 -15.99 -3.50 2.51
N VAL A 257 -16.56 -2.63 3.33
CA VAL A 257 -17.91 -2.10 3.22
C VAL A 257 -17.94 -0.76 2.51
N GLU A 258 -16.99 0.11 2.84
CA GLU A 258 -16.87 1.45 2.26
C GLU A 258 -15.39 1.82 2.18
N TYR A 259 -15.00 2.47 1.09
CA TYR A 259 -13.70 3.10 0.96
C TYR A 259 -13.90 4.52 0.42
N THR A 260 -13.34 5.49 1.14
CA THR A 260 -13.24 6.87 0.66
C THR A 260 -11.78 7.15 0.35
N GLY A 261 -11.43 7.03 -0.92
CA GLY A 261 -10.14 7.48 -1.46
C GLY A 261 -10.21 8.92 -1.94
N THR A 262 -9.05 9.56 -2.12
CA THR A 262 -8.99 10.79 -2.93
C THR A 262 -9.41 10.47 -4.36
N ARG A 263 -10.35 11.23 -4.93
CA ARG A 263 -10.61 11.17 -6.37
C ARG A 263 -9.32 11.61 -7.07
N ASN A 264 -8.79 10.73 -7.93
CA ASN A 264 -7.74 11.11 -8.89
C ASN A 264 -8.23 12.24 -9.79
#